data_AF-A0A640SVG3-F1
#
_entry.id   AF-A0A640SVG3-F1
#
_cell.length_a   1.000
_cell.length_b   1.000
_cell.length_c   1.000
_cell.angle_alpha   90.00
_cell.angle_beta   90.00
_cell.angle_gamma   90.00
#
_symmetry.space_group_name_H-M   'P 1'
#
loop_
_entity.id
_entity.type
_entity.pdbx_description
1 polymer ?
#
loop_
_entity_poly.entity_id
_entity_poly.type
_entity_poly.pdbx_seq_one_letter_code
_entity_poly.pdbx_strand_id
1 'polypeptide(L)' 'MPRRLASDLMLPCNDFWLFDDQLARIHHFAGDGSLMGDEFSSEPDILKLFAAAFEGAWERAISHEEFPV' A
#
# COMPACT_ATOMS: atom_id res chain seq x y z
N MET A 1 -4.81 6.35 -8.39
CA MET A 1 -4.02 6.03 -9.62
C MET A 1 -4.84 5.10 -10.52
N PRO A 2 -4.94 5.39 -11.83
CA PRO A 2 -5.61 4.50 -12.81
C PRO A 2 -4.90 3.15 -12.95
N ARG A 3 -5.66 2.04 -12.96
CA ARG A 3 -5.11 0.67 -13.03
C ARG A 3 -4.20 0.43 -14.23
N ARG A 4 -4.45 1.09 -15.37
CA ARG A 4 -3.62 0.99 -16.57
C ARG A 4 -2.17 1.49 -16.39
N LEU A 5 -1.92 2.30 -15.36
CA LEU A 5 -0.60 2.84 -15.04
C LEU A 5 0.12 1.99 -13.98
N ALA A 6 -0.55 0.97 -13.42
CA ALA A 6 -0.08 0.22 -12.26
C ALA A 6 0.57 -1.13 -12.61
N SER A 7 0.49 -1.55 -13.88
CA SER A 7 0.80 -2.93 -14.28
C SER A 7 2.27 -3.32 -14.07
N ASP A 8 3.16 -2.34 -13.94
CA ASP A 8 4.59 -2.50 -13.68
C ASP A 8 4.96 -2.35 -12.19
N LEU A 9 3.98 -2.06 -11.31
CA LEU A 9 4.21 -1.90 -9.88
C LEU A 9 4.12 -3.22 -9.13
N MET A 10 5.09 -3.46 -8.26
CA MET A 10 5.02 -4.50 -7.24
C MET A 10 4.35 -3.90 -5.99
N LEU A 11 3.10 -4.27 -5.74
CA LEU A 11 2.35 -3.84 -4.56
C LEU A 11 2.27 -4.97 -3.53
N PRO A 12 2.36 -4.67 -2.22
CA PRO A 12 2.06 -5.64 -1.18
C PRO A 12 0.66 -6.24 -1.34
N CYS A 13 0.52 -7.54 -1.07
CA CYS A 13 -0.77 -8.23 -1.17
C CYS A 13 -1.75 -7.82 -0.05
N ASN A 14 -1.23 -7.34 1.07
CA ASN A 14 -2.02 -6.85 2.19
C ASN A 14 -2.04 -5.33 2.18
N ASP A 15 -3.17 -4.76 2.58
CA ASP A 15 -3.24 -3.34 2.87
C ASP A 15 -2.30 -3.00 4.04
N PHE A 16 -1.69 -1.83 3.98
CA PHE A 16 -0.77 -1.38 5.00
C PHE A 16 -0.81 0.13 5.17
N TRP A 17 -0.45 0.57 6.37
CA TRP A 17 -0.01 1.93 6.66
C TRP A 17 1.47 1.93 6.99
N LEU A 18 2.19 2.96 6.57
CA LEU A 18 3.59 3.19 6.90
C LEU A 18 3.70 4.52 7.63
N PHE A 19 4.35 4.52 8.80
CA PHE A 19 4.54 5.69 9.65
C PHE A 19 6.02 6.05 9.69
N ASP A 20 6.35 7.24 9.21
CA ASP A 20 7.68 7.86 9.26
C ASP A 20 8.83 6.93 8.81
N ASP A 21 8.56 6.00 7.89
CA ASP A 21 9.47 4.93 7.44
C ASP A 21 10.07 4.08 8.59
N GLN A 22 9.38 4.01 9.73
CA GLN A 22 9.86 3.37 10.96
C GLN A 22 8.92 2.27 11.47
N LEU A 23 7.63 2.35 11.14
CA LEU A 23 6.65 1.39 11.59
C LEU A 23 5.64 1.12 10.48
N ALA A 24 5.44 -0.14 10.15
CA ALA A 24 4.36 -0.59 9.30
C ALA A 24 3.23 -1.19 10.16
N ARG A 25 1.98 -0.87 9.81
CA ARG A 25 0.79 -1.58 10.26
C ARG A 25 0.19 -2.29 9.06
N ILE A 26 0.15 -3.62 9.11
CA ILE A 26 -0.38 -4.48 8.05
C ILE A 26 -1.78 -4.92 8.47
N HIS A 27 -2.76 -4.66 7.61
CA HIS A 27 -4.15 -5.02 7.84
C HIS A 27 -4.42 -6.39 7.25
N HIS A 28 -4.93 -7.30 8.08
CA HIS A 28 -5.34 -8.63 7.66
C HIS A 28 -6.86 -8.69 7.55
N PHE A 29 -7.37 -8.96 6.35
CA PHE A 29 -8.80 -9.09 6.09
C PHE A 29 -9.18 -10.53 5.75
N ALA A 30 -10.35 -10.96 6.19
CA ALA A 30 -10.94 -12.21 5.74
C ALA A 30 -11.48 -12.08 4.31
N GLY A 31 -11.85 -13.21 3.70
CA GLY A 31 -12.36 -13.23 2.32
C GLY A 31 -13.68 -12.48 2.11
N ASP A 32 -14.44 -12.21 3.18
CA ASP A 32 -15.64 -11.37 3.16
C ASP A 32 -15.36 -9.88 3.41
N GLY A 33 -14.09 -9.50 3.56
CA GLY A 33 -13.64 -8.14 3.83
C GLY A 33 -13.68 -7.73 5.31
N SER A 34 -14.05 -8.63 6.23
CA SER A 34 -14.00 -8.32 7.67
C SER A 34 -12.56 -8.20 8.16
N LEU A 35 -12.29 -7.20 9.01
CA LEU A 35 -10.96 -7.01 9.62
C LEU A 35 -10.70 -8.14 10.63
N MET A 36 -9.67 -8.94 10.38
CA MET A 36 -9.23 -10.02 11.27
C MET A 36 -8.24 -9.52 12.32
N GLY A 37 -7.45 -8.51 11.99
CA GLY A 37 -6.51 -7.89 12.91
C GLY A 37 -5.43 -7.08 12.21
N ASP A 38 -4.56 -6.52 13.03
CA ASP A 38 -3.42 -5.73 12.60
C ASP A 38 -2.11 -6.36 13.08
N GLU A 39 -1.13 -6.40 12.19
CA GLU A 39 0.25 -6.74 12.50
C GLU A 39 1.10 -5.49 12.45
N PHE A 40 1.99 -5.32 13.42
CA PHE A 40 2.94 -4.21 13.45
C PHE A 40 4.35 -4.74 13.20
N SER A 41 5.07 -4.09 12.29
CA SER A 41 6.43 -4.48 11.92
C SER A 41 7.35 -3.27 11.81
N SER A 42 8.55 -3.39 12.35
CA SER A 42 9.66 -2.45 12.17
C SER A 42 10.84 -3.11 11.44
N GLU A 43 10.61 -4.24 10.77
CA GLU A 43 11.65 -4.96 10.03
C GLU A 43 12.12 -4.13 8.82
N PRO A 44 13.42 -3.77 8.73
CA PRO A 44 13.90 -2.81 7.74
C PRO A 44 13.59 -3.16 6.29
N ASP A 45 13.59 -4.45 5.95
CA ASP A 45 13.33 -4.89 4.58
C ASP A 45 11.84 -4.79 4.22
N ILE A 46 10.94 -4.98 5.19
CA ILE A 46 9.50 -4.75 5.00
C ILE A 46 9.24 -3.25 4.82
N LEU A 47 9.83 -2.41 5.67
CA LEU A 47 9.66 -0.95 5.60
C LEU A 47 10.15 -0.41 4.24
N LYS A 48 11.31 -0.85 3.76
CA LYS A 48 11.84 -0.46 2.44
C LYS A 48 10.92 -0.87 1.30
N LEU A 49 10.38 -2.10 1.34
CA LEU A 49 9.48 -2.60 0.30
C LEU A 49 8.18 -1.78 0.27
N PHE A 50 7.61 -1.49 1.43
CA PHE A 50 6.38 -0.72 1.56
C PHE A 50 6.56 0.73 1.12
N ALA A 51 7.67 1.37 1.52
CA ALA A 51 8.02 2.70 1.07
C ALA A 51 8.15 2.76 -0.45
N ALA A 52 8.91 1.83 -1.06
CA ALA A 52 9.11 1.78 -2.51
C ALA A 52 7.79 1.56 -3.27
N ALA A 53 6.91 0.68 -2.76
CA ALA A 53 5.60 0.45 -3.35
C ALA A 53 4.70 1.69 -3.28
N PHE A 54 4.70 2.38 -2.14
CA PHE A 54 3.93 3.62 -1.95
C PHE A 54 4.41 4.71 -2.89
N GLU A 55 5.72 5.01 -2.91
CA GLU A 55 6.29 6.05 -3.78
C GLU A 55 6.02 5.75 -5.26
N GLY A 56 6.19 4.50 -5.69
CA GLY A 56 5.90 4.10 -7.07
C GLY A 56 4.44 4.32 -7.47
N ALA A 57 3.50 4.07 -6.55
CA ALA A 57 2.08 4.36 -6.77
C ALA A 57 1.77 5.86 -6.72
N TRP A 58 2.46 6.60 -5.85
CA TRP A 58 2.30 8.04 -5.65
C TRP A 58 2.73 8.84 -6.88
N GLU A 59 3.87 8.51 -7.48
CA GLU A 59 4.37 9.12 -8.73
C GLU A 59 3.40 8.99 -9.91
N ARG A 60 2.57 7.94 -9.91
CA ARG A 60 1.56 7.65 -10.95
C ARG A 60 0.16 8.13 -10.56
N ALA A 61 -0.01 8.67 -9.37
CA ALA A 61 -1.28 9.19 -8.91
C ALA A 61 -1.68 10.41 -9.76
N ILE A 62 -2.99 10.57 -9.94
CA ILE A 62 -3.60 11.75 -10.57
C ILE A 62 -4.52 12.38 -9.53
N SER A 63 -4.90 13.65 -9.74
CA SER A 63 -5.89 14.28 -8.86
C SER A 63 -7.16 13.43 -8.83
N HIS A 64 -7.80 13.35 -7.65
CA HIS A 64 -9.04 12.61 -7.51
C HIS A 64 -10.13 13.16 -8.46
N GLU A 65 -10.11 14.46 -8.71
CA GLU A 65 -11.03 15.17 -9.63
C GLU A 65 -10.89 14.71 -11.09
N GLU A 66 -9.70 14.27 -11.48
CA GLU A 66 -9.36 13.79 -12.82
C GLU A 66 -9.56 12.29 -12.95
N PHE A 67 -9.89 11.60 -11.86
CA PHE A 67 -10.08 10.16 -11.86
C PHE A 67 -11.44 9.82 -12.47
N PRO A 68 -11.47 9.06 -13.59
CA PRO A 68 -12.73 8.74 -14.25
C PRO A 68 -13.59 7.82 -13.38
N VAL A 69 -14.90 8.08 -13.37
CA VAL A 69 -15.93 7.26 -12.71
C VAL A 69 -16.15 5.95 -13.47
#